data_AF-A0A1W2BVI9-F1
#
_entry.id   AF-A0A1W2BVI9-F1
#
_cell.length_a   1.000
_cell.length_b   1.000
_cell.length_c   1.000
_cell.angle_alpha   90.00
_cell.angle_beta   90.00
_cell.angle_gamma   90.00
#
_symmetry.space_group_name_H-M   'P 1'
#
loop_
_entity.id
_entity.type
_entity.pdbx_description
1 polymer ?
#
loop_
_entity_poly.entity_id
_entity_poly.type
_entity_poly.pdbx_seq_one_letter_code
_entity_poly.pdbx_strand_id
1 'polypeptide(L)'
;MKLFFSFFLLSVIISAQTDTLQIKLDSIIREADLMYQYEKIAWKSSDLAMEDKDKLVDFGGYFIYHSADTLKAVYYDVKLEKALSRYYFDTKDLNKPLQIFKNVTDLTDKERDLASVKQKVLVELNQNPDKYELSFQEGYNPNVVMLPFENKFHFYIIIGTNKGNIIPFGNDYFFEADLNGEIKNWKRFHKTLIQTSVSEQNGSIPISFIHTHLPMTPYISATDICTFRLYGVDLFDKKSFIVSSTALKMNFIYDAETNKIITTNLIK
;
A
#
# COMPACT_ATOMS: atom_id res chain seq x y z
N MET A 1 6.82 -48.19 45.28
CA MET A 1 5.45 -47.72 45.01
C MET A 1 5.54 -46.49 44.11
N LYS A 2 4.65 -46.40 43.12
CA LYS A 2 4.76 -45.60 41.89
C LYS A 2 4.78 -44.08 42.09
N LEU A 3 5.41 -43.43 41.11
CA LEU A 3 5.31 -42.04 40.63
C LEU A 3 4.08 -41.24 41.09
N PHE A 4 4.27 -39.94 41.32
CA PHE A 4 3.61 -38.90 40.51
C PHE A 4 4.43 -37.60 40.57
N PHE A 5 5.16 -37.34 39.48
CA PHE A 5 5.71 -36.02 39.15
C PHE A 5 4.86 -35.45 38.03
N SER A 6 4.77 -34.13 37.98
CA SER A 6 4.24 -33.30 36.88
C SER A 6 2.73 -33.05 36.89
N PHE A 7 2.36 -31.81 37.20
CA PHE A 7 1.52 -30.99 36.31
C PHE A 7 1.54 -29.52 36.75
N PHE A 8 2.32 -28.65 36.08
CA PHE A 8 1.95 -27.25 35.78
C PHE A 8 3.04 -26.57 34.93
N LEU A 9 2.99 -26.77 33.61
CA LEU A 9 3.86 -26.04 32.67
C LEU A 9 3.17 -25.91 31.30
N LEU A 10 1.87 -25.56 31.29
CA LEU A 10 1.09 -25.42 30.04
C LEU A 10 0.50 -24.01 29.82
N SER A 11 0.61 -23.07 30.76
CA SER A 11 0.00 -21.73 30.61
C SER A 11 0.90 -20.66 30.00
N VAL A 12 2.22 -20.88 29.91
CA VAL A 12 3.17 -19.86 29.43
C VAL A 12 3.32 -19.84 27.90
N ILE A 13 2.96 -20.93 27.21
CA ILE A 13 3.17 -21.05 25.75
C ILE A 13 2.09 -20.29 24.95
N ILE A 14 0.87 -20.14 25.50
CA ILE A 14 -0.26 -19.51 24.79
C ILE A 14 -0.09 -17.98 24.74
N SER A 15 0.36 -17.34 25.83
CA SER A 15 0.57 -15.88 25.87
C SER A 15 1.60 -15.41 24.83
N ALA A 16 2.73 -16.12 24.71
CA ALA A 16 3.81 -15.73 23.80
C ALA A 16 3.42 -15.85 22.30
N GLN A 17 2.52 -16.78 21.95
CA GLN A 17 2.03 -16.90 20.57
C GLN A 17 1.05 -15.78 20.19
N THR A 18 0.21 -15.34 21.13
CA THR A 18 -0.71 -14.21 20.92
C THR A 18 0.04 -12.88 20.79
N ASP A 19 1.05 -12.65 21.65
CA ASP A 19 1.86 -11.43 21.60
C ASP A 19 2.65 -11.30 20.29
N THR A 20 3.22 -12.41 19.80
CA THR A 20 3.95 -12.42 18.52
C THR A 20 3.06 -12.24 17.30
N LEU A 21 1.81 -12.70 17.34
CA LEU A 21 0.83 -12.45 16.29
C LEU A 21 0.42 -10.97 16.26
N GLN A 22 0.06 -10.40 17.41
CA GLN A 22 -0.36 -9.00 17.48
C GLN A 22 0.73 -8.05 16.98
N ILE A 23 1.99 -8.29 17.37
CA ILE A 23 3.14 -7.50 16.88
C ILE A 23 3.23 -7.49 15.34
N LYS A 24 2.98 -8.64 14.70
CA LYS A 24 2.96 -8.74 13.23
C LYS A 24 1.80 -7.95 12.63
N LEU A 25 0.60 -8.09 13.19
CA LEU A 25 -0.59 -7.37 12.73
C LEU A 25 -0.42 -5.85 12.88
N ASP A 26 0.14 -5.39 14.00
CA ASP A 26 0.45 -3.98 14.21
C ASP A 26 1.50 -3.47 13.22
N SER A 27 2.46 -4.32 12.84
CA SER A 27 3.43 -3.98 11.80
C SER A 27 2.79 -3.83 10.43
N ILE A 28 1.86 -4.72 10.08
CA ILE A 28 1.08 -4.65 8.84
C ILE A 28 0.25 -3.37 8.80
N ILE A 29 -0.41 -3.01 9.92
CA ILE A 29 -1.18 -1.76 10.04
C ILE A 29 -0.29 -0.54 9.86
N ARG A 30 0.86 -0.45 10.52
CA ARG A 30 1.79 0.68 10.36
C ARG A 30 2.26 0.84 8.91
N GLU A 31 2.57 -0.27 8.26
CA GLU A 31 2.98 -0.28 6.85
C GLU A 31 1.82 0.15 5.93
N ALA A 32 0.60 -0.31 6.20
CA ALA A 32 -0.60 0.08 5.47
C ALA A 32 -0.98 1.55 5.70
N ASP A 33 -0.84 2.07 6.92
CA ASP A 33 -1.06 3.48 7.26
C ASP A 33 -0.14 4.39 6.46
N LEU A 34 1.15 4.05 6.44
CA LEU A 34 2.13 4.80 5.68
C LEU A 34 1.82 4.74 4.19
N MET A 35 1.54 3.56 3.64
CA MET A 35 1.21 3.42 2.23
C MET A 35 -0.08 4.16 1.84
N TYR A 36 -1.12 4.06 2.67
CA TYR A 36 -2.38 4.77 2.48
C TYR A 36 -2.17 6.28 2.46
N GLN A 37 -1.37 6.82 3.40
CA GLN A 37 -1.05 8.24 3.43
C GLN A 37 -0.40 8.71 2.13
N TYR A 38 0.60 7.99 1.63
CA TYR A 38 1.28 8.32 0.38
C TYR A 38 0.32 8.24 -0.81
N GLU A 39 -0.44 7.16 -0.93
CA GLU A 39 -1.36 6.99 -2.06
C GLU A 39 -2.53 7.97 -2.05
N LYS A 40 -3.09 8.23 -0.86
CA LYS A 40 -4.18 9.19 -0.70
C LYS A 40 -3.77 10.57 -1.19
N ILE A 41 -2.58 11.04 -0.78
CA ILE A 41 -2.12 12.35 -1.25
C ILE A 41 -1.70 12.29 -2.72
N ALA A 42 -1.21 11.16 -3.23
CA ALA A 42 -0.89 11.01 -4.66
C ALA A 42 -2.14 11.25 -5.51
N TRP A 43 -3.29 10.66 -5.12
CA TRP A 43 -4.58 10.88 -5.78
C TRP A 43 -5.00 12.35 -5.71
N LYS A 44 -4.95 12.95 -4.51
CA LYS A 44 -5.35 14.36 -4.34
C LYS A 44 -4.44 15.33 -5.10
N SER A 45 -3.12 15.12 -5.06
CA SER A 45 -2.18 15.97 -5.76
C SER A 45 -2.22 15.76 -7.26
N SER A 46 -2.54 14.55 -7.75
CA SER A 46 -2.67 14.31 -9.20
C SER A 46 -3.88 15.05 -9.75
N ASP A 47 -5.01 15.04 -9.04
CA ASP A 47 -6.20 15.81 -9.45
C ASP A 47 -5.86 17.29 -9.58
N LEU A 48 -5.20 17.86 -8.57
CA LEU A 48 -4.78 19.27 -8.55
C LEU A 48 -3.73 19.61 -9.61
N ALA A 49 -2.81 18.68 -9.91
CA ALA A 49 -1.82 18.86 -10.96
C ALA A 49 -2.47 18.82 -12.35
N MET A 50 -3.50 17.97 -12.52
CA MET A 50 -4.25 17.86 -13.77
C MET A 50 -5.19 19.04 -14.04
N GLU A 51 -5.38 19.96 -13.10
CA GLU A 51 -6.05 21.25 -13.37
C GLU A 51 -5.19 22.19 -14.23
N ASP A 52 -3.87 22.01 -14.23
CA ASP A 52 -2.88 22.87 -14.92
C ASP A 52 -2.04 22.02 -15.88
N LYS A 53 -2.71 21.27 -16.77
CA LYS A 53 -2.08 20.26 -17.64
C LYS A 53 -0.97 20.81 -18.52
N ASP A 54 -1.08 22.09 -18.90
CA ASP A 54 -0.08 22.76 -19.74
C ASP A 54 1.28 22.89 -19.04
N LYS A 55 1.34 22.81 -17.71
CA LYS A 55 2.59 22.75 -16.94
C LYS A 55 3.16 21.35 -16.78
N LEU A 56 2.45 20.31 -17.24
CA LEU A 56 2.89 18.92 -17.21
C LEU A 56 3.50 18.47 -18.54
N VAL A 57 3.80 19.39 -19.46
CA VAL A 57 4.43 19.09 -20.77
C VAL A 57 5.74 18.31 -20.61
N ASP A 58 6.56 18.70 -19.63
CA ASP A 58 7.84 18.03 -19.33
C ASP A 58 7.73 17.06 -18.14
N PHE A 59 6.54 16.54 -17.83
CA PHE A 59 6.33 15.68 -16.66
C PHE A 59 7.14 14.38 -16.73
N GLY A 60 8.06 14.21 -15.76
CA GLY A 60 8.89 13.01 -15.61
C GLY A 60 8.35 12.02 -14.58
N GLY A 61 7.57 12.50 -13.61
CA GLY A 61 7.00 11.65 -12.57
C GLY A 61 6.72 12.43 -11.29
N TYR A 62 6.37 11.68 -10.25
CA TYR A 62 6.17 12.24 -8.92
C TYR A 62 6.74 11.31 -7.85
N PHE A 63 7.11 11.87 -6.72
CA PHE A 63 7.37 11.12 -5.49
C PHE A 63 6.78 11.86 -4.30
N ILE A 64 6.63 11.11 -3.21
CA ILE A 64 6.12 11.63 -1.95
C ILE A 64 7.16 11.33 -0.88
N TYR A 65 7.26 12.20 0.12
CA TYR A 65 8.06 11.93 1.30
C TYR A 65 7.55 12.72 2.51
N HIS A 66 7.92 12.25 3.70
CA HIS A 66 7.69 12.96 4.95
C HIS A 66 8.73 14.06 5.19
N SER A 67 8.25 15.17 5.72
CA SER A 67 9.04 16.25 6.30
C SER A 67 8.40 16.67 7.63
N ALA A 68 8.87 16.07 8.73
CA ALA A 68 8.22 16.17 10.04
C ALA A 68 6.73 15.76 9.96
N ASP A 69 5.82 16.58 10.48
CA ASP A 69 4.37 16.33 10.49
C ASP A 69 3.67 16.59 9.14
N THR A 70 4.46 16.89 8.09
CA THR A 70 3.95 17.19 6.75
C THR A 70 4.33 16.12 5.75
N LEU A 71 3.38 15.82 4.87
CA LEU A 71 3.57 14.99 3.69
C LEU A 71 3.73 15.88 2.47
N LYS A 72 4.72 15.59 1.64
CA LYS A 72 5.04 16.42 0.48
C LYS A 72 5.02 15.60 -0.79
N ALA A 73 4.14 15.95 -1.72
CA ALA A 73 4.13 15.43 -3.09
C ALA A 73 4.89 16.39 -4.00
N VAL A 74 5.87 15.86 -4.74
CA VAL A 74 6.70 16.62 -5.67
C VAL A 74 6.53 16.03 -7.06
N TYR A 75 6.11 16.85 -8.01
CA TYR A 75 6.01 16.52 -9.42
C TYR A 75 7.25 17.10 -10.10
N TYR A 76 8.02 16.26 -10.79
CA TYR A 76 9.32 16.63 -11.34
C TYR A 76 9.36 16.46 -12.85
N ASP A 77 10.32 17.12 -13.49
CA ASP A 77 10.49 17.09 -14.93
C ASP A 77 11.25 15.86 -15.43
N VAL A 78 11.14 15.53 -16.72
CA VAL A 78 11.82 14.37 -17.35
C VAL A 78 13.34 14.36 -17.17
N LYS A 79 13.97 15.52 -16.92
CA LYS A 79 15.41 15.64 -16.72
C LYS A 79 15.85 15.43 -15.26
N LEU A 80 14.90 15.31 -14.31
CA LEU A 80 15.16 15.22 -12.88
C LEU A 80 15.92 16.44 -12.34
N GLU A 81 15.62 17.61 -12.87
CA GLU A 81 16.27 18.87 -12.51
C GLU A 81 15.34 19.83 -11.77
N LYS A 82 14.08 19.87 -12.19
CA LYS A 82 13.09 20.84 -11.75
C LYS A 82 11.92 20.14 -11.07
N ALA A 83 11.45 20.74 -9.98
CA ALA A 83 10.09 20.52 -9.49
C ALA A 83 9.13 21.39 -10.30
N LEU A 84 8.17 20.76 -10.96
CA LEU A 84 7.09 21.42 -11.69
C LEU A 84 6.01 21.93 -10.72
N SER A 85 5.74 21.17 -9.67
CA SER A 85 4.85 21.59 -8.59
C SER A 85 5.13 20.84 -7.29
N ARG A 86 4.69 21.43 -6.17
CA ARG A 86 4.76 20.83 -4.83
C ARG A 86 3.45 21.03 -4.09
N TYR A 87 2.99 19.95 -3.46
CA TYR A 87 1.78 19.93 -2.64
C TYR A 87 2.15 19.44 -1.26
N TYR A 88 1.68 20.15 -0.24
CA TYR A 88 1.97 19.87 1.16
C TYR A 88 0.67 19.51 1.86
N PHE A 89 0.66 18.43 2.61
CA PHE A 89 -0.50 17.93 3.36
C PHE A 89 -0.14 17.75 4.83
N ASP A 90 -1.12 17.97 5.70
CA ASP A 90 -1.00 17.61 7.12
C ASP A 90 -1.19 16.10 7.24
N THR A 91 -0.37 15.42 8.02
CA THR A 91 -0.53 13.98 8.27
C THR A 91 -1.87 13.62 8.95
N LYS A 92 -2.54 14.60 9.58
CA LYS A 92 -3.85 14.45 10.23
C LYS A 92 -5.04 14.78 9.32
N ASP A 93 -4.83 15.52 8.23
CA ASP A 93 -5.86 15.83 7.23
C ASP A 93 -5.29 15.74 5.81
N LEU A 94 -5.50 14.58 5.18
CA LEU A 94 -5.03 14.27 3.84
C LEU A 94 -6.00 14.73 2.74
N ASN A 95 -7.17 15.28 3.09
CA ASN A 95 -8.22 15.56 2.12
C ASN A 95 -7.95 16.80 1.29
N LYS A 96 -7.17 17.74 1.83
CA LYS A 96 -6.82 19.00 1.18
C LYS A 96 -5.37 19.38 1.49
N PRO A 97 -4.66 20.01 0.55
CA PRO A 97 -3.31 20.49 0.81
C PRO A 97 -3.34 21.68 1.78
N LEU A 98 -2.36 21.72 2.69
CA LEU A 98 -1.99 22.89 3.47
C LEU A 98 -1.42 24.01 2.58
N GLN A 99 -0.62 23.61 1.59
CA GLN A 99 0.06 24.55 0.70
C GLN A 99 0.27 23.95 -0.68
N ILE A 100 0.15 24.80 -1.70
CA ILE A 100 0.37 24.45 -3.10
C ILE A 100 1.36 25.44 -3.70
N PHE A 101 2.39 24.91 -4.38
CA PHE A 101 3.30 25.70 -5.21
C PHE A 101 3.28 25.14 -6.64
N LYS A 102 2.79 25.93 -7.60
CA LYS A 102 2.71 25.56 -9.03
C LYS A 102 3.77 26.25 -9.89
N ASN A 103 4.83 26.79 -9.26
CA ASN A 103 5.95 27.43 -9.96
C ASN A 103 7.08 26.43 -10.16
N VAL A 104 7.68 26.46 -11.35
CA VAL A 104 8.85 25.63 -11.65
C VAL A 104 10.06 26.15 -10.88
N THR A 105 10.73 25.28 -10.14
CA THR A 105 11.95 25.61 -9.39
C THR A 105 12.92 24.42 -9.43
N ASP A 106 14.17 24.60 -9.01
CA ASP A 106 15.09 23.48 -8.84
C ASP A 106 14.59 22.45 -7.81
N LEU A 107 14.92 21.18 -8.05
CA LEU A 107 14.87 20.15 -7.03
C LEU A 107 16.00 20.39 -6.01
N THR A 108 15.69 20.23 -4.74
CA THR A 108 16.71 20.10 -3.69
C THR A 108 17.51 18.81 -3.89
N ASP A 109 18.70 18.70 -3.27
CA ASP A 109 19.51 17.47 -3.38
C ASP A 109 18.74 16.22 -2.94
N LYS A 110 18.07 16.30 -1.78
CA LYS A 110 17.18 15.23 -1.30
C LYS A 110 16.10 14.86 -2.33
N GLU A 111 15.46 15.86 -2.94
CA GLU A 111 14.42 15.63 -3.94
C GLU A 111 14.97 14.98 -5.22
N ARG A 112 16.17 15.36 -5.64
CA ARG A 112 16.87 14.79 -6.79
C ARG A 112 17.26 13.34 -6.53
N ASP A 113 17.73 13.02 -5.34
CA ASP A 113 18.05 11.64 -4.93
C ASP A 113 16.81 10.76 -4.95
N LEU A 114 15.70 11.23 -4.35
CA LEU A 114 14.42 10.51 -4.34
C LEU A 114 13.89 10.28 -5.76
N ALA A 115 13.93 11.30 -6.63
CA ALA A 115 13.50 11.20 -8.02
C ALA A 115 14.35 10.19 -8.80
N SER A 116 15.68 10.26 -8.62
CA SER A 116 16.64 9.38 -9.30
C SER A 116 16.47 7.91 -8.90
N VAL A 117 16.32 7.64 -7.60
CA VAL A 117 16.06 6.28 -7.10
C VAL A 117 14.74 5.74 -7.63
N LYS A 118 13.65 6.53 -7.55
CA LYS A 118 12.35 6.12 -8.09
C LYS A 118 12.44 5.83 -9.59
N GLN A 119 13.08 6.70 -10.36
CA GLN A 119 13.22 6.54 -11.79
C GLN A 119 14.03 5.29 -12.15
N LYS A 120 15.13 5.02 -11.45
CA LYS A 120 15.95 3.81 -11.69
C LYS A 120 15.16 2.53 -11.44
N VAL A 121 14.38 2.48 -10.35
CA VAL A 121 13.52 1.33 -10.06
C VAL A 121 12.42 1.17 -11.11
N LEU A 122 11.78 2.27 -11.53
CA LEU A 122 10.77 2.20 -12.59
C LEU A 122 11.34 1.69 -13.92
N VAL A 123 12.53 2.16 -14.31
CA VAL A 123 13.22 1.69 -15.51
C VAL A 123 13.56 0.20 -15.40
N GLU A 124 14.11 -0.25 -14.27
CA GLU A 124 14.43 -1.66 -14.02
C GLU A 124 13.20 -2.57 -14.11
N LEU A 125 12.09 -2.18 -13.48
CA LEU A 125 10.83 -2.94 -13.51
C LEU A 125 10.22 -2.99 -14.93
N ASN A 126 10.29 -1.89 -15.67
CA ASN A 126 9.75 -1.80 -17.03
C ASN A 126 10.60 -2.56 -18.07
N GLN A 127 11.92 -2.55 -17.91
CA GLN A 127 12.84 -3.22 -18.83
C GLN A 127 12.98 -4.72 -18.54
N ASN A 128 12.75 -5.15 -17.29
CA ASN A 128 12.92 -6.54 -16.86
C ASN A 128 11.66 -7.11 -16.18
N PRO A 129 10.46 -7.03 -16.79
CA PRO A 129 9.23 -7.50 -16.14
C PRO A 129 9.27 -9.01 -15.84
N ASP A 130 9.86 -9.83 -16.71
CA ASP A 130 9.97 -11.27 -16.55
C ASP A 130 10.84 -11.67 -15.34
N LYS A 131 11.88 -10.87 -15.02
CA LYS A 131 12.76 -11.08 -13.87
C LYS A 131 11.98 -11.06 -12.54
N TYR A 132 10.90 -10.30 -12.49
CA TYR A 132 10.06 -10.10 -11.31
C TYR A 132 8.66 -10.71 -11.46
N GLU A 133 8.46 -11.52 -12.51
CA GLU A 133 7.19 -12.14 -12.85
C GLU A 133 6.02 -11.14 -12.92
N LEU A 134 6.28 -9.93 -13.43
CA LEU A 134 5.26 -8.89 -13.56
C LEU A 134 4.28 -9.24 -14.68
N SER A 135 3.00 -9.31 -14.33
CA SER A 135 1.92 -9.49 -15.30
C SER A 135 0.70 -8.73 -14.82
N PHE A 136 0.19 -7.82 -15.65
CA PHE A 136 -0.95 -6.96 -15.29
C PHE A 136 -2.12 -7.19 -16.24
N GLN A 137 -3.33 -7.23 -15.67
CA GLN A 137 -4.54 -7.41 -16.44
C GLN A 137 -4.92 -6.12 -17.18
N GLU A 138 -5.39 -6.26 -18.42
CA GLU A 138 -5.88 -5.13 -19.22
C GLU A 138 -7.05 -4.38 -18.53
N GLY A 139 -7.05 -3.06 -18.66
CA GLY A 139 -8.04 -2.18 -18.03
C GLY A 139 -7.83 -1.97 -16.52
N TYR A 140 -6.63 -2.31 -16.02
CA TYR A 140 -6.16 -1.99 -14.68
C TYR A 140 -4.78 -1.35 -14.77
N ASN A 141 -4.50 -0.43 -13.84
CA ASN A 141 -3.33 0.44 -13.90
C ASN A 141 -2.41 0.11 -12.72
N PRO A 142 -1.25 -0.54 -12.92
CA PRO A 142 -0.29 -0.72 -11.84
C PRO A 142 0.26 0.65 -11.42
N ASN A 143 0.24 0.92 -10.12
CA ASN A 143 0.87 2.10 -9.53
C ASN A 143 2.05 1.69 -8.65
N VAL A 144 3.18 2.38 -8.82
CA VAL A 144 4.41 2.13 -8.05
C VAL A 144 4.53 3.15 -6.93
N VAL A 145 4.20 2.69 -5.72
CA VAL A 145 4.29 3.46 -4.47
C VAL A 145 5.72 3.36 -3.94
N MET A 146 6.39 4.48 -3.71
CA MET A 146 7.72 4.51 -3.08
C MET A 146 7.60 5.02 -1.64
N LEU A 147 8.10 4.24 -0.69
CA LEU A 147 8.22 4.61 0.71
C LEU A 147 9.72 4.73 1.09
N PRO A 148 10.23 5.97 1.27
CA PRO A 148 11.61 6.19 1.67
C PRO A 148 11.83 5.88 3.16
N PHE A 149 12.89 5.13 3.46
CA PHE A 149 13.42 4.91 4.82
C PHE A 149 14.86 5.40 4.91
N GLU A 150 15.43 5.44 6.12
CA GLU A 150 16.76 6.01 6.38
C GLU A 150 17.87 5.36 5.54
N ASN A 151 17.84 4.03 5.37
CA ASN A 151 18.91 3.25 4.74
C ASN A 151 18.47 2.44 3.52
N LYS A 152 17.21 2.57 3.08
CA LYS A 152 16.63 1.80 1.99
C LYS A 152 15.32 2.41 1.49
N PHE A 153 14.83 1.86 0.40
CA PHE A 153 13.54 2.20 -0.17
C PHE A 153 12.68 0.96 -0.26
N HIS A 154 11.43 1.07 0.19
CA HIS A 154 10.42 0.07 -0.13
C HIS A 154 9.58 0.58 -1.30
N PHE A 155 9.32 -0.30 -2.26
CA PHE A 155 8.39 -0.04 -3.35
C PHE A 155 7.27 -1.06 -3.32
N TYR A 156 6.06 -0.60 -3.56
CA TYR A 156 4.90 -1.46 -3.72
C TYR A 156 4.33 -1.24 -5.10
N ILE A 157 3.91 -2.32 -5.75
CA ILE A 157 3.01 -2.22 -6.90
C ILE A 157 1.63 -2.56 -6.37
N ILE A 158 0.71 -1.61 -6.43
CA ILE A 158 -0.72 -1.85 -6.19
C ILE A 158 -1.51 -1.57 -7.45
N ILE A 159 -2.67 -2.20 -7.59
CA ILE A 159 -3.48 -2.05 -8.79
C ILE A 159 -4.54 -0.97 -8.59
N GLY A 160 -4.60 -0.02 -9.50
CA GLY A 160 -5.68 0.95 -9.61
C GLY A 160 -6.68 0.61 -10.72
N THR A 161 -7.89 1.18 -10.63
CA THR A 161 -8.89 1.09 -11.69
C THR A 161 -9.74 2.35 -11.76
N ASN A 162 -10.17 2.70 -12.97
CA ASN A 162 -11.19 3.72 -13.21
C ASN A 162 -12.60 3.11 -13.36
N LYS A 163 -12.72 1.78 -13.27
CA LYS A 163 -14.00 1.09 -13.37
C LYS A 163 -14.82 1.41 -12.11
N GLY A 164 -16.03 1.93 -12.32
CA GLY A 164 -16.96 2.20 -11.23
C GLY A 164 -17.33 0.92 -10.48
N ASN A 165 -17.62 1.07 -9.18
CA ASN A 165 -18.11 0.01 -8.31
C ASN A 165 -17.19 -1.22 -8.17
N ILE A 166 -15.88 -1.08 -8.39
CA ILE A 166 -14.88 -2.15 -8.24
C ILE A 166 -13.81 -1.73 -7.24
N ILE A 167 -13.45 -2.66 -6.36
CA ILE A 167 -12.23 -2.60 -5.53
C ILE A 167 -11.21 -3.58 -6.14
N PRO A 168 -10.02 -3.09 -6.58
CA PRO A 168 -9.02 -3.91 -7.28
C PRO A 168 -7.98 -4.54 -6.33
N PHE A 169 -8.36 -5.56 -5.55
CA PHE A 169 -7.42 -6.25 -4.67
C PHE A 169 -6.43 -7.12 -5.43
N GLY A 170 -5.25 -7.38 -4.85
CA GLY A 170 -4.28 -8.33 -5.36
C GLY A 170 -3.51 -7.87 -6.61
N ASN A 171 -2.85 -8.83 -7.27
CA ASN A 171 -1.81 -8.61 -8.28
C ASN A 171 -0.79 -7.53 -7.89
N ASP A 172 -0.28 -7.67 -6.66
CA ASP A 172 0.52 -6.67 -5.96
C ASP A 172 1.87 -7.24 -5.52
N TYR A 173 2.83 -6.34 -5.43
CA TYR A 173 4.25 -6.69 -5.31
C TYR A 173 4.91 -5.78 -4.29
N PHE A 174 6.00 -6.27 -3.71
CA PHE A 174 6.91 -5.51 -2.89
C PHE A 174 8.32 -5.67 -3.40
N PHE A 175 9.07 -4.56 -3.40
CA PHE A 175 10.48 -4.50 -3.72
C PHE A 175 11.20 -3.71 -2.63
N GLU A 176 12.40 -4.16 -2.30
CA GLU A 176 13.33 -3.43 -1.46
C GLU A 176 14.52 -3.02 -2.32
N ALA A 177 14.83 -1.74 -2.36
CA ALA A 177 15.98 -1.20 -3.04
C ALA A 177 16.93 -0.50 -2.07
N ASP A 178 18.22 -0.49 -2.41
CA ASP A 178 19.22 0.28 -1.67
C ASP A 178 19.15 1.79 -2.00
N LEU A 179 20.03 2.57 -1.38
CA LEU A 179 20.09 4.02 -1.59
C LEU A 179 20.46 4.43 -3.03
N ASN A 180 21.00 3.51 -3.82
CA ASN A 180 21.33 3.73 -5.22
C ASN A 180 20.20 3.28 -6.15
N GLY A 181 19.03 2.87 -5.63
CA GLY A 181 17.90 2.38 -6.40
C GLY A 181 18.12 1.00 -7.02
N GLU A 182 19.04 0.19 -6.49
CA GLU A 182 19.20 -1.20 -6.91
C GLU A 182 18.28 -2.12 -6.11
N ILE A 183 17.40 -2.83 -6.80
CA ILE A 183 16.49 -3.80 -6.19
C ILE A 183 17.31 -4.96 -5.63
N LYS A 184 17.24 -5.17 -4.30
CA LYS A 184 17.93 -6.25 -3.58
C LYS A 184 17.02 -7.43 -3.28
N ASN A 185 15.77 -7.15 -2.94
CA ASN A 185 14.78 -8.17 -2.59
C ASN A 185 13.45 -7.83 -3.25
N TRP A 186 12.67 -8.86 -3.57
CA TRP A 186 11.29 -8.67 -4.00
C TRP A 186 10.42 -9.85 -3.57
N LYS A 187 9.12 -9.61 -3.47
CA LYS A 187 8.09 -10.63 -3.24
C LYS A 187 6.80 -10.23 -3.94
N ARG A 188 6.08 -11.20 -4.46
CA ARG A 188 4.71 -11.03 -4.93
C ARG A 188 3.75 -11.45 -3.81
N PHE A 189 2.84 -10.57 -3.40
CA PHE A 189 1.86 -10.92 -2.36
C PHE A 189 0.72 -11.74 -2.96
N HIS A 190 0.14 -11.25 -4.07
CA HIS A 190 -0.93 -11.93 -4.79
C HIS A 190 -0.58 -12.07 -6.27
N LYS A 191 -0.77 -13.27 -6.82
CA LYS A 191 -0.58 -13.50 -8.26
C LYS A 191 -1.76 -12.98 -9.10
N THR A 192 -2.96 -13.04 -8.53
CA THR A 192 -4.20 -12.80 -9.27
C THR A 192 -4.83 -11.50 -8.81
N LEU A 193 -5.39 -10.76 -9.76
CA LEU A 193 -6.28 -9.65 -9.48
C LEU A 193 -7.61 -10.19 -8.95
N ILE A 194 -8.03 -9.70 -7.80
CA ILE A 194 -9.29 -10.02 -7.14
C ILE A 194 -10.19 -8.81 -7.30
N GLN A 195 -11.09 -8.89 -8.27
CA GLN A 195 -12.06 -7.84 -8.55
C GLN A 195 -13.25 -8.01 -7.63
N THR A 196 -13.47 -7.05 -6.74
CA THR A 196 -14.58 -7.11 -5.81
C THR A 196 -15.60 -6.02 -6.13
N SER A 197 -16.79 -6.43 -6.57
CA SER A 197 -17.89 -5.52 -6.84
C SER A 197 -18.53 -5.03 -5.54
N VAL A 198 -18.80 -3.73 -5.44
CA VAL A 198 -19.42 -3.11 -4.24
C VAL A 198 -20.95 -3.03 -4.32
N SER A 199 -21.52 -3.53 -5.40
CA SER A 199 -22.96 -3.72 -5.63
C SER A 199 -23.17 -5.01 -6.41
N GLU A 200 -24.08 -5.86 -5.97
CA GLU A 200 -24.51 -7.03 -6.75
C GLU A 200 -25.43 -6.63 -7.91
N GLN A 201 -25.62 -7.54 -8.88
CA GLN A 201 -26.51 -7.32 -10.03
C GLN A 201 -27.98 -7.05 -9.63
N ASN A 202 -28.38 -7.47 -8.42
CA ASN A 202 -29.70 -7.24 -7.85
C ASN A 202 -29.81 -5.88 -7.10
N GLY A 203 -28.76 -5.05 -7.10
CA GLY A 203 -28.72 -3.77 -6.39
C GLY A 203 -28.41 -3.87 -4.90
N SER A 204 -28.16 -5.08 -4.36
CA SER A 204 -27.76 -5.24 -2.97
C SER A 204 -26.31 -4.82 -2.73
N ILE A 205 -26.06 -4.30 -1.53
CA ILE A 205 -24.78 -3.74 -1.12
C ILE A 205 -24.08 -4.76 -0.22
N PRO A 206 -22.91 -5.31 -0.59
CA PRO A 206 -22.17 -6.22 0.25
C PRO A 206 -21.75 -5.54 1.56
N ILE A 207 -22.00 -6.24 2.67
CA ILE A 207 -21.69 -5.81 4.04
C ILE A 207 -20.18 -5.98 4.33
N SER A 208 -19.55 -6.97 3.70
CA SER A 208 -18.12 -7.22 3.79
C SER A 208 -17.63 -7.95 2.54
N PHE A 209 -16.35 -7.80 2.25
CA PHE A 209 -15.65 -8.53 1.18
C PHE A 209 -14.82 -9.64 1.79
N ILE A 210 -14.73 -10.78 1.09
CA ILE A 210 -13.93 -11.93 1.53
C ILE A 210 -13.04 -12.36 0.37
N HIS A 211 -11.73 -12.40 0.58
CA HIS A 211 -10.82 -13.13 -0.30
C HIS A 211 -9.89 -14.03 0.49
N THR A 212 -9.32 -15.02 -0.21
CA THR A 212 -8.51 -16.07 0.40
C THR A 212 -7.05 -15.92 0.05
N HIS A 213 -6.20 -16.06 1.06
CA HIS A 213 -4.77 -16.05 0.95
C HIS A 213 -4.19 -17.47 0.83
N LEU A 214 -3.17 -17.60 -0.02
CA LEU A 214 -2.37 -18.82 -0.18
C LEU A 214 -1.24 -18.86 0.87
N PRO A 215 -0.65 -20.03 1.15
CA PRO A 215 0.38 -20.17 2.20
C PRO A 215 1.60 -19.25 2.06
N MET A 216 1.92 -18.78 0.86
CA MET A 216 3.06 -17.87 0.63
C MET A 216 2.83 -16.45 1.19
N THR A 217 1.56 -16.04 1.32
CA THR A 217 1.16 -14.77 1.94
C THR A 217 0.12 -15.09 2.99
N PRO A 218 0.49 -15.66 4.15
CA PRO A 218 -0.49 -16.26 5.05
C PRO A 218 -1.25 -15.23 5.91
N TYR A 219 -0.88 -13.95 5.86
CA TYR A 219 -1.50 -12.85 6.60
C TYR A 219 -2.09 -11.86 5.61
N ILE A 220 -3.20 -11.21 5.98
CA ILE A 220 -3.66 -9.96 5.35
C ILE A 220 -2.47 -9.02 5.09
N SER A 221 -2.37 -8.46 3.89
CA SER A 221 -1.22 -7.63 3.51
C SER A 221 -1.47 -6.15 3.78
N ALA A 222 -0.38 -5.37 3.84
CA ALA A 222 -0.49 -3.91 3.89
C ALA A 222 -1.14 -3.33 2.62
N THR A 223 -0.94 -3.99 1.47
CA THR A 223 -1.56 -3.62 0.18
C THR A 223 -3.06 -3.89 0.18
N ASP A 224 -3.54 -4.98 0.80
CA ASP A 224 -4.97 -5.23 0.98
C ASP A 224 -5.61 -4.07 1.76
N ILE A 225 -5.04 -3.71 2.91
CA ILE A 225 -5.58 -2.65 3.77
C ILE A 225 -5.52 -1.28 3.09
N CYS A 226 -4.41 -0.96 2.42
CA CYS A 226 -4.26 0.28 1.66
C CYS A 226 -5.34 0.40 0.57
N THR A 227 -5.49 -0.62 -0.27
CA THR A 227 -6.50 -0.66 -1.34
C THR A 227 -7.92 -0.57 -0.76
N PHE A 228 -8.21 -1.27 0.33
CA PHE A 228 -9.51 -1.19 0.98
C PHE A 228 -9.81 0.22 1.49
N ARG A 229 -8.85 0.92 2.08
CA ARG A 229 -9.06 2.30 2.54
C ARG A 229 -9.27 3.27 1.38
N LEU A 230 -8.46 3.16 0.33
CA LEU A 230 -8.54 4.03 -0.84
C LEU A 230 -9.83 3.87 -1.63
N TYR A 231 -10.33 2.64 -1.78
CA TYR A 231 -11.54 2.37 -2.56
C TYR A 231 -12.74 2.10 -1.67
N GLY A 232 -12.65 1.08 -0.80
CA GLY A 232 -13.74 0.67 0.08
C GLY A 232 -14.20 1.78 1.01
N VAL A 233 -13.31 2.35 1.81
CA VAL A 233 -13.66 3.42 2.76
C VAL A 233 -13.94 4.72 2.02
N ASP A 234 -12.96 5.24 1.28
CA ASP A 234 -13.00 6.59 0.73
C ASP A 234 -14.00 6.80 -0.41
N LEU A 235 -14.25 5.79 -1.25
CA LEU A 235 -15.17 5.92 -2.39
C LEU A 235 -16.53 5.29 -2.13
N PHE A 236 -16.58 4.27 -1.26
CA PHE A 236 -17.76 3.41 -1.11
C PHE A 236 -18.28 3.29 0.33
N ASP A 237 -17.73 4.08 1.27
CA ASP A 237 -18.16 4.17 2.68
C ASP A 237 -18.26 2.80 3.38
N LYS A 238 -17.25 1.95 3.15
CA LYS A 238 -17.16 0.61 3.75
C LYS A 238 -16.37 0.66 5.05
N LYS A 239 -16.82 -0.12 6.03
CA LYS A 239 -16.24 -0.11 7.39
C LYS A 239 -15.24 -1.23 7.64
N SER A 240 -15.41 -2.37 6.97
CA SER A 240 -14.55 -3.53 7.20
C SER A 240 -14.43 -4.44 5.97
N PHE A 241 -13.39 -5.26 5.96
CA PHE A 241 -13.28 -6.41 5.05
C PHE A 241 -12.57 -7.58 5.72
N ILE A 242 -12.71 -8.76 5.13
CA ILE A 242 -12.22 -10.03 5.69
C ILE A 242 -11.25 -10.67 4.71
N VAL A 243 -10.14 -11.19 5.24
CA VAL A 243 -9.20 -12.04 4.52
C VAL A 243 -9.12 -13.40 5.22
N SER A 244 -9.42 -14.46 4.48
CA SER A 244 -9.36 -15.83 4.97
C SER A 244 -7.98 -16.43 4.69
N SER A 245 -7.28 -16.89 5.73
CA SER A 245 -5.99 -17.58 5.61
C SER A 245 -6.15 -19.08 5.82
N THR A 246 -6.06 -19.83 4.72
CA THR A 246 -6.12 -21.30 4.76
C THR A 246 -4.92 -21.91 5.48
N ALA A 247 -3.74 -21.30 5.36
CA ALA A 247 -2.51 -21.76 5.99
C ALA A 247 -2.54 -21.61 7.52
N LEU A 248 -3.07 -20.48 8.01
CA LEU A 248 -3.18 -20.22 9.45
C LEU A 248 -4.51 -20.67 10.05
N LYS A 249 -5.45 -21.11 9.21
CA LYS A 249 -6.80 -21.52 9.59
C LYS A 249 -7.61 -20.44 10.34
N MET A 250 -7.41 -19.18 9.96
CA MET A 250 -8.04 -18.02 10.60
C MET A 250 -8.55 -17.00 9.58
N ASN A 251 -9.50 -16.18 10.00
CA ASN A 251 -9.91 -14.97 9.31
C ASN A 251 -9.23 -13.76 9.95
N PHE A 252 -8.77 -12.84 9.11
CA PHE A 252 -8.37 -11.50 9.49
C PHE A 252 -9.48 -10.54 9.10
N ILE A 253 -10.04 -9.83 10.07
CA ILE A 253 -11.09 -8.83 9.87
C ILE A 253 -10.44 -7.48 10.10
N TYR A 254 -10.26 -6.69 9.04
CA TYR A 254 -9.82 -5.31 9.18
C TYR A 254 -11.02 -4.41 9.42
N ASP A 255 -10.95 -3.62 10.49
CA ASP A 255 -11.94 -2.61 10.87
C ASP A 255 -11.32 -1.22 10.68
N ALA A 256 -11.90 -0.43 9.76
CA ALA A 256 -11.38 0.88 9.38
C ALA A 256 -11.68 1.97 10.41
N GLU A 257 -12.73 1.83 11.21
CA GLU A 257 -13.09 2.81 12.25
C GLU A 257 -12.08 2.78 13.40
N THR A 258 -11.67 1.58 13.79
CA THR A 258 -10.70 1.36 14.87
C THR A 258 -9.26 1.21 14.38
N ASN A 259 -9.06 1.09 13.07
CA ASN A 259 -7.79 0.78 12.40
C ASN A 259 -7.08 -0.45 12.99
N LYS A 260 -7.82 -1.56 13.13
CA LYS A 260 -7.34 -2.80 13.77
C LYS A 260 -7.66 -4.04 12.95
N ILE A 261 -6.88 -5.09 13.19
CA ILE A 261 -7.12 -6.42 12.65
C ILE A 261 -7.60 -7.32 13.78
N ILE A 262 -8.80 -7.89 13.63
CA ILE A 262 -9.39 -8.86 14.55
C ILE A 262 -9.26 -10.25 13.93
N THR A 263 -8.78 -11.22 14.70
CA THR A 263 -8.64 -12.60 14.21
C THR A 263 -9.76 -13.49 14.74
N THR A 264 -10.34 -14.31 13.88
CA THR A 264 -11.30 -15.37 14.27
C THR A 264 -10.93 -16.71 13.62
N ASN A 265 -11.40 -17.83 14.15
CA ASN A 265 -11.20 -19.13 13.52
C ASN A 265 -11.96 -19.19 12.18
N LEU A 266 -11.41 -19.91 11.19
CA LEU A 266 -12.19 -20.29 10.01
C LEU A 266 -13.39 -21.14 10.46
N ILE A 267 -14.60 -20.72 10.07
CA ILE A 267 -15.80 -21.54 10.25
C ILE A 267 -15.64 -22.78 9.36
N LYS A 268 -15.73 -23.96 9.98
CA LYS A 268 -15.69 -25.24 9.26
C LYS A 268 -16.97 -25.48 8.47
#